data_AF-A0A7W4C696-F1
#
_entry.id   AF-A0A7W4C696-F1
#
_cell.length_a   1.000
_cell.length_b   1.000
_cell.length_c   1.000
_cell.angle_alpha   90.00
_cell.angle_beta   90.00
_cell.angle_gamma   90.00
#
_symmetry.space_group_name_H-M   'P 1'
#
loop_
_entity.id
_entity.type
_entity.pdbx_description
1 polymer ?
#
loop_
_entity_poly.entity_id
_entity_poly.type
_entity_poly.pdbx_seq_one_letter_code
_entity_poly.pdbx_strand_id
1 'polypeptide(L)'
;MSKVSNRTKIATALVGALALASSNFVVADPLADVQKADSSLNAASAASQQKVDKYFDQAQDMLFEYGSVADERESLKAYNDYVAGLVADQQNSLDLIQTDINGVDKLRQGVVPLMFKMVDALEQFVNLDLPFNIETRQNRVKNLKDILDTAEVTLAEKYRLILDAYSIEREYGSFVSVHTGKLVLDGKEVLVDFFILGCVALNAQSL
;
A
#
# COMPACT_ATOMS: atom_id res chain seq x y z
N MET A 1 64.32 63.43 98.88
CA MET A 1 65.77 63.15 98.94
C MET A 1 65.99 61.68 99.28
N SER A 2 66.53 60.90 98.35
CA SER A 2 67.40 59.75 98.65
C SER A 2 68.08 59.33 97.35
N LYS A 3 69.41 59.38 97.33
CA LYS A 3 70.27 59.09 96.18
C LYS A 3 70.27 57.58 95.93
N VAL A 4 69.72 57.13 94.81
CA VAL A 4 69.88 55.76 94.33
C VAL A 4 70.90 55.72 93.19
N SER A 5 71.94 54.95 93.44
CA SER A 5 73.20 54.78 92.69
C SER A 5 73.04 54.43 91.20
N ASN A 6 73.87 55.04 90.35
CA ASN A 6 73.91 54.85 88.89
C ASN A 6 74.27 53.41 88.44
N ARG A 7 74.63 52.50 89.35
CA ARG A 7 74.96 51.10 89.02
C ARG A 7 73.73 50.19 88.81
N THR A 8 72.57 50.55 89.36
CA THR A 8 71.34 49.74 89.21
C THR A 8 70.65 49.95 87.86
N LYS A 9 70.87 51.10 87.21
CA LYS A 9 70.27 51.44 85.89
C LYS A 9 70.82 50.59 84.73
N ILE A 10 72.04 50.08 84.86
CA ILE A 10 72.67 49.23 83.82
C ILE A 10 72.14 47.79 83.89
N ALA A 11 71.82 47.30 85.09
CA ALA A 11 71.24 45.97 85.28
C ALA A 11 69.79 45.88 84.74
N THR A 12 68.97 46.92 84.92
CA THR A 12 67.60 46.97 84.37
C THR A 12 67.58 47.15 82.85
N ALA A 13 68.60 47.79 82.27
CA ALA A 13 68.73 47.91 80.82
C ALA A 13 69.14 46.59 80.14
N LEU A 14 69.97 45.76 80.79
CA LEU A 14 70.34 44.43 80.25
C LEU A 14 69.19 43.42 80.30
N VAL A 15 68.36 43.44 81.36
CA VAL A 15 67.19 42.54 81.46
C VAL A 15 66.05 42.99 80.53
N GLY A 16 65.85 44.31 80.35
CA GLY A 16 64.91 44.86 79.38
C GLY A 16 65.31 44.62 77.92
N ALA A 17 66.61 44.66 77.60
CA ALA A 17 67.12 44.34 76.28
C ALA A 17 67.03 42.84 75.93
N LEU A 18 67.08 41.95 76.93
CA LEU A 18 66.92 40.51 76.71
C LEU A 18 65.44 40.10 76.57
N ALA A 19 64.51 40.83 77.20
CA ALA A 19 63.05 40.61 77.06
C ALA A 19 62.45 41.18 75.76
N LEU A 20 63.10 42.16 75.13
CA LEU A 20 62.72 42.68 73.80
C LEU A 20 63.36 41.87 72.65
N ALA A 21 64.39 41.08 72.93
CA ALA A 21 65.02 40.18 71.95
C ALA A 21 64.26 38.84 71.80
N SER A 22 63.38 38.48 72.74
CA SER A 22 62.58 37.24 72.69
C SER A 22 61.21 37.38 71.98
N SER A 23 60.82 38.58 71.55
CA SER A 23 59.48 38.86 71.03
C SER A 23 59.38 38.91 69.51
N ASN A 24 60.43 38.54 68.77
CA ASN A 24 60.44 38.49 67.30
C ASN A 24 60.56 37.07 66.73
N PHE A 25 59.99 36.07 67.41
CA PHE A 25 59.70 34.77 66.81
C PHE A 25 58.20 34.61 66.58
N VAL A 26 57.60 35.55 65.84
CA VAL A 26 56.49 35.20 64.95
C VAL A 26 57.14 35.09 63.57
N VAL A 27 57.75 33.93 63.33
CA VAL A 27 58.20 33.56 61.99
C VAL A 27 56.95 33.28 61.18
N ALA A 28 56.80 34.00 60.07
CA ALA A 28 55.73 33.90 59.10
C ALA A 28 55.81 32.59 58.28
N ASP A 29 55.72 31.43 58.94
CA ASP A 29 55.82 30.11 58.31
C ASP A 29 54.49 29.47 57.85
N PRO A 30 53.27 29.80 58.37
CA PRO A 30 52.07 29.07 57.92
C PRO A 30 51.59 29.50 56.53
N LEU A 31 52.09 30.61 55.98
CA LEU A 31 51.61 31.11 54.69
C LEU A 31 52.18 30.30 53.51
N ALA A 32 53.45 29.91 53.57
CA ALA A 32 54.10 29.16 52.48
C ALA A 32 53.61 27.70 52.41
N ASP A 33 53.42 27.06 53.58
CA ASP A 33 52.86 25.71 53.64
C ASP A 33 51.38 25.66 53.24
N VAL A 34 50.58 26.67 53.62
CA VAL A 34 49.19 26.81 53.13
C VAL A 34 49.16 27.06 51.63
N GLN A 35 50.03 27.92 51.08
CA GLN A 35 50.12 28.16 49.63
C GLN A 35 50.51 26.88 48.86
N LYS A 36 51.40 26.06 49.41
CA LYS A 36 51.80 24.78 48.80
C LYS A 36 50.66 23.76 48.86
N ALA A 37 49.97 23.65 49.99
CA ALA A 37 48.79 22.80 50.14
C ALA A 37 47.66 23.23 49.18
N ASP A 38 47.39 24.53 49.07
CA ASP A 38 46.42 25.10 48.12
C ASP A 38 46.82 24.80 46.68
N SER A 39 48.10 24.92 46.31
CA SER A 39 48.55 24.58 44.95
C SER A 39 48.32 23.11 44.60
N SER A 40 48.54 22.20 45.55
CA SER A 40 48.31 20.77 45.37
C SER A 40 46.82 20.45 45.31
N LEU A 41 46.00 21.12 46.12
CA LEU A 41 44.54 21.01 46.10
C LEU A 41 43.98 21.52 44.78
N ASN A 42 44.50 22.63 44.26
CA ASN A 42 44.09 23.20 42.98
C ASN A 42 44.48 22.27 41.82
N ALA A 43 45.67 21.68 41.84
CA ALA A 43 46.09 20.69 40.85
C ALA A 43 45.22 19.42 40.88
N ALA A 44 44.91 18.91 42.08
CA ALA A 44 44.02 17.76 42.24
C ALA A 44 42.57 18.07 41.80
N SER A 45 42.06 19.26 42.15
CA SER A 45 40.75 19.74 41.72
C SER A 45 40.69 19.90 40.20
N ALA A 46 41.73 20.45 39.57
CA ALA A 46 41.82 20.56 38.12
C ALA A 46 41.83 19.19 37.42
N ALA A 47 42.58 18.21 37.96
CA ALA A 47 42.58 16.83 37.43
C ALA A 47 41.22 16.13 37.62
N SER A 48 40.52 16.41 38.72
CA SER A 48 39.14 15.93 38.91
C SER A 48 38.18 16.59 37.94
N GLN A 49 38.31 17.90 37.72
CA GLN A 49 37.47 18.64 36.77
C GLN A 49 37.65 18.11 35.34
N GLN A 50 38.88 17.82 34.90
CA GLN A 50 39.12 17.19 33.60
C GLN A 50 38.41 15.84 33.42
N LYS A 51 38.28 15.04 34.49
CA LYS A 51 37.51 13.79 34.45
C LYS A 51 36.02 14.05 34.37
N VAL A 52 35.52 15.04 35.12
CA VAL A 52 34.12 15.47 35.07
C VAL A 52 33.77 15.97 33.67
N ASP A 53 34.60 16.82 33.08
CA ASP A 53 34.42 17.34 31.73
C ASP A 53 34.39 16.20 30.70
N LYS A 54 35.31 15.23 30.80
CA LYS A 54 35.30 14.04 29.93
C LYS A 54 34.02 13.22 30.06
N TYR A 55 33.54 12.98 31.29
CA TYR A 55 32.29 12.23 31.48
C TYR A 55 31.08 13.01 31.00
N PHE A 56 31.10 14.34 31.14
CA PHE A 56 30.07 15.22 30.62
C PHE A 56 30.01 15.15 29.09
N ASP A 57 31.16 15.24 28.40
CA ASP A 57 31.24 15.10 26.95
C ASP A 57 30.72 13.72 26.49
N GLN A 58 31.14 12.64 27.15
CA GLN A 58 30.67 11.28 26.85
C GLN A 58 29.15 11.12 27.05
N ALA A 59 28.60 11.70 28.13
CA ALA A 59 27.16 11.66 28.39
C ALA A 59 26.39 12.45 27.33
N GLN A 60 26.94 13.58 26.87
CA GLN A 60 26.35 14.40 25.82
C GLN A 60 26.35 13.68 24.46
N ASP A 61 27.44 13.01 24.11
CA ASP A 61 27.55 12.18 22.91
C ASP A 61 26.55 11.01 22.93
N MET A 62 26.48 10.28 24.05
CA MET A 62 25.52 9.18 24.22
C MET A 62 24.07 9.66 24.14
N LEU A 63 23.76 10.84 24.67
CA LEU A 63 22.41 11.41 24.57
C LEU A 63 22.03 11.73 23.12
N PHE A 64 22.99 12.26 22.35
CA PHE A 64 22.78 12.54 20.93
C PHE A 64 22.58 11.25 20.12
N GLU A 65 23.42 10.24 20.35
CA GLU A 65 23.30 8.93 19.71
C GLU A 65 21.96 8.27 20.04
N TYR A 66 21.56 8.27 21.33
CA TYR A 66 20.26 7.77 21.75
C TYR A 66 19.11 8.47 21.04
N GLY A 67 19.15 9.81 20.94
CA GLY A 67 18.14 10.58 20.23
C GLY A 67 18.04 10.18 18.76
N SER A 68 19.17 10.09 18.06
CA SER A 68 19.21 9.67 16.65
C SER A 68 18.65 8.26 16.45
N VAL A 69 19.02 7.30 17.30
CA VAL A 69 18.55 5.92 17.20
C VAL A 69 17.05 5.83 17.55
N ALA A 70 16.58 6.62 18.51
CA ALA A 70 15.17 6.67 18.87
C ALA A 70 14.30 7.20 17.72
N ASP A 71 14.78 8.24 17.02
CA ASP A 71 14.10 8.81 15.85
C ASP A 71 14.09 7.84 14.67
N GLU A 72 15.22 7.16 14.40
CA GLU A 72 15.30 6.13 13.37
C GLU A 72 14.34 4.97 13.66
N ARG A 73 14.27 4.51 14.91
CA ARG A 73 13.34 3.47 15.34
C ARG A 73 11.89 3.88 15.09
N GLU A 74 11.52 5.12 15.41
CA GLU A 74 10.15 5.60 15.19
C GLU A 74 9.79 5.63 13.70
N SER A 75 10.71 6.10 12.86
CA SER A 75 10.57 6.08 11.40
C SER A 75 10.40 4.65 10.86
N LEU A 76 11.26 3.72 11.29
CA LEU A 76 11.19 2.32 10.89
C LEU A 76 9.90 1.64 11.36
N LYS A 77 9.43 1.96 12.57
CA LYS A 77 8.17 1.45 13.09
C LYS A 77 6.98 1.92 12.24
N ALA A 78 6.90 3.23 11.96
CA ALA A 78 5.84 3.77 11.11
C ALA A 78 5.84 3.15 9.70
N TYR A 79 7.02 2.92 9.14
CA TYR A 79 7.17 2.23 7.85
C TYR A 79 6.72 0.76 7.94
N ASN A 80 7.07 0.04 9.01
CA ASN A 80 6.65 -1.34 9.22
C ASN A 80 5.11 -1.44 9.35
N ASP A 81 4.50 -0.55 10.13
CA ASP A 81 3.04 -0.48 10.30
C ASP A 81 2.34 -0.20 8.95
N TYR A 82 2.90 0.69 8.12
CA TYR A 82 2.41 0.95 6.77
C TYR A 82 2.46 -0.31 5.88
N VAL A 83 3.61 -1.00 5.85
CA VAL A 83 3.77 -2.23 5.06
C VAL A 83 2.86 -3.35 5.57
N ALA A 84 2.68 -3.48 6.89
CA ALA A 84 1.76 -4.45 7.48
C ALA A 84 0.32 -4.21 7.02
N GLY A 85 -0.12 -2.95 6.95
CA GLY A 85 -1.43 -2.58 6.38
C GLY A 85 -1.56 -2.99 4.91
N LEU A 86 -0.50 -2.79 4.12
CA LEU A 86 -0.48 -3.16 2.70
C LEU A 86 -0.58 -4.68 2.50
N VAL A 87 0.14 -5.46 3.32
CA VAL A 87 0.07 -6.93 3.29
C VAL A 87 -1.32 -7.44 3.68
N ALA A 88 -1.96 -6.82 4.67
CA ALA A 88 -3.33 -7.18 5.07
C ALA A 88 -4.33 -6.92 3.93
N ASP A 89 -4.23 -5.79 3.24
CA ASP A 89 -5.08 -5.47 2.09
C ASP A 89 -4.86 -6.43 0.89
N GLN A 90 -3.59 -6.78 0.64
CA GLN A 90 -3.25 -7.78 -0.37
C GLN A 90 -3.81 -9.16 -0.03
N GLN A 91 -3.75 -9.57 1.24
CA GLN A 91 -4.32 -10.85 1.67
C GLN A 91 -5.85 -10.88 1.48
N ASN A 92 -6.55 -9.81 1.85
CA ASN A 92 -7.98 -9.69 1.59
C ASN A 92 -8.31 -9.78 0.09
N SER A 93 -7.50 -9.14 -0.76
CA SER A 93 -7.65 -9.19 -2.21
C SER A 93 -7.43 -10.62 -2.75
N LEU A 94 -6.44 -11.34 -2.24
CA LEU A 94 -6.21 -12.74 -2.60
C LEU A 94 -7.40 -13.63 -2.22
N ASP A 95 -7.96 -13.44 -1.03
CA ASP A 95 -9.10 -14.23 -0.56
C ASP A 95 -10.36 -13.99 -1.41
N LEU A 96 -10.59 -12.74 -1.84
CA LEU A 96 -11.66 -12.39 -2.78
C LEU A 96 -11.46 -13.06 -4.15
N ILE A 97 -10.27 -12.95 -4.72
CA ILE A 97 -9.94 -13.58 -6.01
C ILE A 97 -10.11 -15.10 -5.91
N GLN A 98 -9.66 -15.72 -4.81
CA GLN A 98 -9.81 -17.15 -4.62
C GLN A 98 -11.29 -17.56 -4.50
N THR A 99 -12.11 -16.73 -3.86
CA THR A 99 -13.57 -16.94 -3.79
C THR A 99 -14.20 -16.90 -5.18
N ASP A 100 -13.80 -15.92 -6.00
CA ASP A 100 -14.27 -15.82 -7.39
C ASP A 100 -13.85 -17.04 -8.21
N ILE A 101 -12.59 -17.47 -8.10
CA ILE A 101 -12.07 -18.69 -8.76
C ILE A 101 -12.91 -19.91 -8.37
N ASN A 102 -13.19 -20.09 -7.08
CA ASN A 102 -14.02 -21.20 -6.60
C ASN A 102 -15.46 -21.13 -7.14
N GLY A 103 -15.97 -19.92 -7.41
CA GLY A 103 -17.28 -19.70 -8.02
C GLY A 103 -17.36 -19.99 -9.53
N VAL A 104 -16.24 -19.90 -10.25
CA VAL A 104 -16.19 -20.07 -11.72
C VAL A 104 -16.72 -21.43 -12.16
N ASP A 105 -16.41 -22.51 -11.45
CA ASP A 105 -16.86 -23.85 -11.85
C ASP A 105 -18.38 -23.99 -11.73
N LYS A 106 -18.97 -23.44 -10.65
CA LYS A 106 -20.43 -23.40 -10.48
C LYS A 106 -21.10 -22.55 -11.57
N LEU A 107 -20.50 -21.42 -11.91
CA LEU A 107 -20.97 -20.58 -13.01
C LEU A 107 -20.94 -21.35 -14.33
N ARG A 108 -19.82 -22.03 -14.66
CA ARG A 108 -19.68 -22.84 -15.87
C ARG A 108 -20.71 -23.96 -15.94
N GLN A 109 -20.95 -24.66 -14.82
CA GLN A 109 -21.97 -25.71 -14.72
C GLN A 109 -23.39 -25.20 -15.03
N GLY A 110 -23.70 -23.94 -14.71
CA GLY A 110 -25.00 -23.33 -15.01
C GLY A 110 -25.09 -22.74 -16.42
N VAL A 111 -24.04 -22.06 -16.88
CA VAL A 111 -24.04 -21.33 -18.15
C VAL A 111 -24.01 -22.26 -19.35
N VAL A 112 -23.25 -23.36 -19.30
CA VAL A 112 -23.12 -24.28 -20.44
C VAL A 112 -24.48 -24.88 -20.85
N PRO A 113 -25.27 -25.48 -19.94
CA PRO A 113 -26.61 -25.96 -20.29
C PRO A 113 -27.56 -24.85 -20.77
N LEU A 114 -27.42 -23.63 -20.25
CA LEU A 114 -28.22 -22.50 -20.70
C LEU A 114 -27.91 -22.16 -22.17
N MET A 115 -26.65 -22.17 -22.58
CA MET A 115 -26.27 -21.90 -23.97
C MET A 115 -26.88 -22.92 -24.94
N PHE A 116 -26.86 -24.22 -24.60
CA PHE A 116 -27.51 -25.24 -25.41
C PHE A 116 -29.02 -24.95 -25.55
N LYS A 117 -29.70 -24.65 -24.43
CA LYS A 117 -31.12 -24.27 -24.45
C LYS A 117 -31.40 -23.03 -25.29
N MET A 118 -30.50 -22.04 -25.26
CA MET A 118 -30.63 -20.83 -26.07
C MET A 118 -30.52 -21.14 -27.57
N VAL A 119 -29.56 -21.96 -27.98
CA VAL A 119 -29.43 -22.35 -29.40
C VAL A 119 -30.62 -23.19 -29.85
N ASP A 120 -31.10 -24.12 -29.02
CA ASP A 120 -32.30 -24.91 -29.32
C ASP A 120 -33.56 -24.03 -29.41
N ALA A 121 -33.71 -23.05 -28.51
CA ALA A 121 -34.81 -22.09 -28.58
C ALA A 121 -34.74 -21.23 -29.85
N LEU A 122 -33.53 -20.85 -30.27
CA LEU A 122 -33.30 -20.11 -31.53
C LEU A 122 -33.68 -20.96 -32.74
N GLU A 123 -33.33 -22.24 -32.75
CA GLU A 123 -33.73 -23.19 -33.80
C GLU A 123 -35.26 -23.31 -33.89
N GLN A 124 -35.92 -23.50 -32.75
CA GLN A 124 -37.38 -23.59 -32.69
C GLN A 124 -38.03 -22.28 -33.18
N PHE A 125 -37.48 -21.14 -32.79
CA PHE A 125 -37.94 -19.83 -33.25
C PHE A 125 -37.87 -19.73 -34.77
N VAL A 126 -36.72 -20.03 -35.38
CA VAL A 126 -36.53 -19.98 -36.84
C VAL A 126 -37.49 -20.94 -37.57
N ASN A 127 -37.76 -22.11 -37.01
CA ASN A 127 -38.65 -23.11 -37.62
C ASN A 127 -40.14 -22.74 -37.52
N LEU A 128 -40.54 -21.97 -36.50
CA LEU A 128 -41.93 -21.57 -36.29
C LEU A 128 -42.27 -20.19 -36.88
N ASP A 129 -41.25 -19.43 -37.26
CA ASP A 129 -41.37 -18.08 -37.81
C ASP A 129 -41.69 -18.09 -39.32
N LEU A 130 -41.93 -16.91 -39.89
CA LEU A 130 -42.21 -16.74 -41.31
C LEU A 130 -41.06 -17.28 -42.20
N PRO A 131 -41.37 -17.92 -43.34
CA PRO A 131 -40.37 -18.60 -44.17
C PRO A 131 -39.58 -17.61 -45.04
N PHE A 132 -38.68 -16.85 -44.43
CA PHE A 132 -37.74 -15.95 -45.12
C PHE A 132 -36.30 -16.26 -44.73
N ASN A 133 -35.38 -16.10 -45.68
CA ASN A 133 -33.93 -16.34 -45.49
C ASN A 133 -33.62 -17.66 -44.74
N ILE A 134 -34.46 -18.69 -44.94
CA ILE A 134 -34.49 -19.86 -44.07
C ILE A 134 -33.17 -20.61 -44.07
N GLU A 135 -32.53 -20.73 -45.25
CA GLU A 135 -31.23 -21.37 -45.40
C GLU A 135 -30.14 -20.66 -44.58
N THR A 136 -30.06 -19.32 -44.69
CA THR A 136 -29.07 -18.52 -43.94
C THR A 136 -29.29 -18.62 -42.43
N ARG A 137 -30.55 -18.56 -41.98
CA ARG A 137 -30.90 -18.63 -40.56
C ARG A 137 -30.61 -20.01 -39.98
N GLN A 138 -31.01 -21.08 -40.68
CA GLN A 138 -30.74 -22.46 -40.29
C GLN A 138 -29.24 -22.77 -40.28
N ASN A 139 -28.49 -22.30 -41.29
CA ASN A 139 -27.04 -22.47 -41.32
C ASN A 139 -26.35 -21.78 -40.13
N ARG A 140 -26.84 -20.59 -39.71
CA ARG A 140 -26.32 -19.90 -38.52
C ARG A 140 -26.54 -20.74 -37.26
N VAL A 141 -27.76 -21.24 -37.06
CA VAL A 141 -28.08 -22.11 -35.91
C VAL A 141 -27.23 -23.37 -35.91
N LYS A 142 -27.07 -24.01 -37.07
CA LYS A 142 -26.20 -25.19 -37.22
C LYS A 142 -24.75 -24.88 -36.84
N ASN A 143 -24.18 -23.79 -37.35
CA ASN A 143 -22.82 -23.37 -37.01
C ASN A 143 -22.66 -23.11 -35.50
N LEU A 144 -23.68 -22.54 -34.84
CA LEU A 144 -23.66 -22.35 -33.38
C LEU A 144 -23.65 -23.68 -32.62
N LYS A 145 -24.41 -24.69 -33.09
CA LYS A 145 -24.37 -26.03 -32.50
C LYS A 145 -22.98 -26.65 -32.64
N ASP A 146 -22.37 -26.56 -33.83
CA ASP A 146 -21.02 -27.07 -34.08
C ASP A 146 -19.96 -26.37 -33.19
N ILE A 147 -20.09 -25.05 -33.02
CA ILE A 147 -19.21 -24.26 -32.14
C ILE A 147 -19.40 -24.63 -30.67
N LEU A 148 -20.63 -24.92 -30.22
CA LEU A 148 -20.89 -25.32 -28.83
C LEU A 148 -20.13 -26.60 -28.45
N ASP A 149 -19.97 -27.54 -29.38
CA ASP A 149 -19.26 -28.80 -29.16
C ASP A 149 -17.74 -28.70 -29.35
N THR A 150 -17.25 -27.59 -29.90
CA THR A 150 -15.83 -27.39 -30.20
C THR A 150 -15.03 -26.92 -28.98
N ALA A 151 -13.91 -27.57 -28.67
CA ALA A 151 -13.04 -27.19 -27.54
C ALA A 151 -12.13 -25.98 -27.82
N GLU A 152 -11.91 -25.63 -29.09
CA GLU A 152 -11.02 -24.53 -29.51
C GLU A 152 -11.57 -23.14 -29.20
N VAL A 153 -12.89 -23.02 -29.00
CA VAL A 153 -13.56 -21.74 -28.75
C VAL A 153 -13.83 -21.57 -27.26
N THR A 154 -13.44 -20.42 -26.70
CA THR A 154 -13.66 -20.13 -25.28
C THR A 154 -15.15 -20.01 -24.95
N LEU A 155 -15.53 -20.30 -23.70
CA LEU A 155 -16.91 -20.18 -23.24
C LEU A 155 -17.48 -18.77 -23.45
N ALA A 156 -16.68 -17.74 -23.21
CA ALA A 156 -17.08 -16.34 -23.39
C ALA A 156 -17.40 -16.04 -24.87
N GLU A 157 -16.58 -16.56 -25.78
CA GLU A 157 -16.77 -16.35 -27.21
C GLU A 157 -18.01 -17.10 -27.73
N LYS A 158 -18.24 -18.34 -27.27
CA LYS A 158 -19.48 -19.08 -27.57
C LYS A 158 -20.72 -18.28 -27.15
N TYR A 159 -20.71 -17.74 -25.93
CA TYR A 159 -21.81 -16.93 -25.42
C TYR A 159 -22.02 -15.65 -26.24
N ARG A 160 -20.93 -14.96 -26.61
CA ARG A 160 -20.97 -13.77 -27.47
C ARG A 160 -21.65 -14.06 -28.81
N LEU A 161 -21.23 -15.13 -29.49
CA LEU A 161 -21.79 -15.52 -30.80
C LEU A 161 -23.28 -15.86 -30.72
N ILE A 162 -23.72 -16.47 -29.63
CA ILE A 162 -25.15 -16.73 -29.40
C ILE A 162 -25.90 -15.40 -29.28
N LEU A 163 -25.43 -14.46 -28.45
CA LEU A 163 -26.08 -13.16 -28.30
C LEU A 163 -26.09 -12.33 -29.59
N ASP A 164 -25.03 -12.42 -30.39
CA ASP A 164 -24.98 -11.81 -31.71
C ASP A 164 -26.08 -12.39 -32.61
N ALA A 165 -26.25 -13.72 -32.62
CA ALA A 165 -27.31 -14.37 -33.39
C ALA A 165 -28.72 -13.94 -32.94
N TYR A 166 -28.97 -13.84 -31.64
CA TYR A 166 -30.23 -13.29 -31.11
C TYR A 166 -30.43 -11.83 -31.53
N SER A 167 -29.37 -11.03 -31.55
CA SER A 167 -29.44 -9.63 -31.97
C SER A 167 -29.82 -9.50 -33.44
N ILE A 168 -29.26 -10.35 -34.30
CA ILE A 168 -29.62 -10.40 -35.73
C ILE A 168 -31.07 -10.87 -35.91
N GLU A 169 -31.51 -11.91 -35.19
CA GLU A 169 -32.91 -12.36 -35.27
C GLU A 169 -33.90 -11.28 -34.83
N ARG A 170 -33.55 -10.53 -33.78
CA ARG A 170 -34.35 -9.37 -33.35
C ARG A 170 -34.41 -8.28 -34.42
N GLU A 171 -33.31 -8.04 -35.14
CA GLU A 171 -33.26 -7.03 -36.20
C GLU A 171 -34.21 -7.37 -37.36
N TYR A 172 -34.35 -8.65 -37.70
CA TYR A 172 -35.37 -9.11 -38.65
C TYR A 172 -36.80 -8.76 -38.21
N GLY A 173 -37.06 -8.62 -36.90
CA GLY A 173 -38.37 -8.19 -36.39
C GLY A 173 -38.80 -6.79 -36.86
N SER A 174 -37.86 -5.91 -37.17
CA SER A 174 -38.12 -4.53 -37.63
C SER A 174 -37.79 -4.28 -39.10
N PHE A 175 -37.28 -5.29 -39.80
CA PHE A 175 -36.77 -5.17 -41.16
C PHE A 175 -37.89 -5.13 -42.21
N VAL A 176 -37.73 -4.35 -43.28
CA VAL A 176 -38.65 -4.34 -44.42
C VAL A 176 -37.89 -4.72 -45.68
N SER A 177 -38.41 -5.69 -46.44
CA SER A 177 -37.78 -6.14 -47.68
C SER A 177 -38.80 -6.50 -48.74
N VAL A 178 -38.39 -6.25 -49.99
CA VAL A 178 -39.13 -6.66 -51.18
C VAL A 178 -38.19 -7.45 -52.08
N HIS A 179 -38.62 -8.61 -52.55
CA HIS A 179 -37.86 -9.40 -53.51
C HIS A 179 -38.78 -10.20 -54.43
N THR A 180 -38.36 -10.35 -55.68
CA THR A 180 -39.08 -11.14 -56.67
C THR A 180 -38.67 -12.61 -56.53
N GLY A 181 -39.65 -13.50 -56.53
CA GLY A 181 -39.43 -14.94 -56.42
C GLY A 181 -40.48 -15.75 -57.17
N LYS A 182 -40.33 -17.06 -57.11
CA LYS A 182 -41.32 -18.01 -57.64
C LYS A 182 -42.12 -18.61 -56.50
N LEU A 183 -43.43 -18.62 -56.64
CA LEU A 183 -44.34 -19.29 -55.72
C LEU A 183 -45.07 -20.40 -56.49
N VAL A 184 -45.03 -21.62 -55.96
CA VAL A 184 -45.81 -22.73 -56.51
C VAL A 184 -47.21 -22.64 -55.93
N LEU A 185 -48.19 -22.29 -56.77
CA LEU A 185 -49.60 -22.25 -56.42
C LEU A 185 -50.34 -23.28 -57.27
N ASP A 186 -51.01 -24.25 -56.63
CA ASP A 186 -51.75 -25.33 -57.30
C ASP A 186 -50.94 -26.07 -58.40
N GLY A 187 -49.64 -26.30 -58.14
CA GLY A 187 -48.75 -26.99 -59.07
C GLY A 187 -48.24 -26.16 -60.25
N LYS A 188 -48.53 -24.86 -60.29
CA LYS A 188 -47.98 -23.92 -61.29
C LYS A 188 -47.02 -22.93 -60.62
N GLU A 189 -45.84 -22.75 -61.21
CA GLU A 189 -44.90 -21.70 -60.80
C GLU A 189 -45.43 -20.35 -61.28
N VAL A 190 -45.77 -19.47 -60.34
CA VAL A 190 -46.14 -18.08 -60.60
C VAL A 190 -45.02 -17.19 -60.09
N LEU A 191 -44.64 -16.20 -60.89
CA LEU A 191 -43.67 -15.19 -60.47
C LEU A 191 -44.41 -14.16 -59.62
N VAL A 192 -43.93 -13.95 -58.40
CA VAL A 192 -44.53 -13.06 -57.41
C VAL A 192 -43.48 -12.13 -56.81
N ASP A 193 -43.88 -10.94 -56.42
CA ASP A 193 -43.10 -10.07 -55.55
C ASP A 193 -43.49 -10.34 -54.10
N PHE A 194 -42.51 -10.78 -53.30
CA PHE A 194 -42.63 -10.97 -51.87
C PHE A 194 -42.36 -9.65 -51.15
N PHE A 195 -43.27 -9.25 -50.27
CA PHE A 195 -43.12 -8.14 -49.35
C PHE A 195 -43.07 -8.68 -47.91
N ILE A 196 -41.99 -8.36 -47.20
CA ILE A 196 -41.75 -8.76 -45.82
C ILE A 196 -41.80 -7.51 -44.95
N LEU A 197 -42.67 -7.51 -43.94
CA LEU A 197 -42.70 -6.54 -42.86
C LEU A 197 -42.37 -7.24 -41.54
N GLY A 198 -41.09 -7.18 -41.20
CA GLY A 198 -40.52 -7.78 -40.02
C GLY A 198 -40.81 -9.27 -39.91
N CYS A 199 -41.06 -9.73 -38.68
CA CYS A 199 -41.61 -11.06 -38.40
C CYS A 199 -43.15 -11.03 -38.24
N VAL A 200 -43.83 -10.02 -38.81
CA VAL A 200 -45.28 -9.82 -38.62
C VAL A 200 -46.08 -10.23 -39.84
N ALA A 201 -45.60 -9.90 -41.04
CA ALA A 201 -46.32 -10.20 -42.27
C ALA A 201 -45.38 -10.56 -43.42
N LEU A 202 -45.71 -11.65 -44.10
CA LEU A 202 -45.14 -12.05 -45.38
C LEU A 202 -46.30 -12.06 -46.40
N ASN A 203 -46.23 -11.17 -47.39
CA ASN A 203 -47.22 -11.06 -48.45
C ASN A 203 -46.57 -11.39 -49.79
N ALA A 204 -47.34 -11.99 -50.70
CA ALA A 204 -46.91 -12.24 -52.07
C ALA A 204 -47.93 -11.61 -53.02
N GLN A 205 -47.45 -10.84 -54.00
CA GLN A 205 -48.27 -10.24 -55.05
C GLN A 205 -47.83 -10.81 -56.40
N SER A 206 -48.76 -11.39 -57.16
CA SER A 206 -48.49 -11.78 -58.54
C SER A 206 -48.35 -10.54 -59.43
N LEU A 207 -47.36 -10.58 -60.34
CA LEU A 207 -47.25 -9.59 -61.43
C LEU A 207 -48.42 -9.70 -62.42
#